data_AF-A0A6V7EH54-F1
#
_entry.id   AF-A0A6V7EH54-F1
#
_cell.length_a   1.000
_cell.length_b   1.000
_cell.length_c   1.000
_cell.angle_alpha   90.00
_cell.angle_beta   90.00
_cell.angle_gamma   90.00
#
_symmetry.space_group_name_H-M   'P 1'
#
loop_
_entity.id
_entity.type
_entity.pdbx_description
1 polymer ?
#
loop_
_entity_poly.entity_id
_entity_poly.type
_entity_poly.pdbx_seq_one_letter_code
_entity_poly.pdbx_strand_id
1 'polypeptide(L)' 'MEITPAQFSLIEHCLPAQRGNVSMTNLQVVNAILYVAEHGCKWRGLPKRFGN' A
#
# COMPACT_ATOMS: atom_id res chain seq x y z
N MET A 1 -5.78 8.72 4.72
CA MET A 1 -5.49 9.00 3.31
C MET A 1 -5.28 7.69 2.56
N GLU A 2 -6.09 7.48 1.53
CA GLU A 2 -5.97 6.35 0.59
C GLU A 2 -6.09 6.92 -0.82
N ILE A 3 -5.35 6.36 -1.79
CA ILE A 3 -5.38 6.78 -3.19
C ILE A 3 -6.22 5.83 -4.04
N THR A 4 -6.81 6.39 -5.08
CA THR A 4 -7.60 5.64 -6.06
C THR A 4 -6.68 4.87 -7.03
N PRO A 5 -7.20 3.82 -7.70
CA PRO A 5 -6.43 3.12 -8.75
C PRO A 5 -5.92 4.06 -9.85
N ALA A 6 -6.73 5.05 -10.25
CA ALA A 6 -6.33 6.03 -11.27
C ALA A 6 -5.14 6.89 -10.82
N GLN A 7 -5.13 7.32 -9.56
CA GLN A 7 -4.00 8.05 -8.98
C GLN A 7 -2.76 7.15 -8.85
N PHE A 8 -2.95 5.88 -8.49
CA PHE A 8 -1.87 4.91 -8.42
C PHE A 8 -1.22 4.66 -9.78
N SER A 9 -2.00 4.57 -10.86
CA SER A 9 -1.45 4.40 -12.22
C SER A 9 -0.48 5.52 -12.63
N LEU A 10 -0.61 6.73 -12.06
CA LEU A 10 0.34 7.82 -12.32
C LEU A 10 1.74 7.54 -11.75
N ILE A 11 1.83 6.77 -10.66
CA ILE A 11 3.08 6.48 -9.93
C ILE A 11 3.51 5.01 -10.04
N GLU A 12 2.72 4.17 -10.71
CA GLU A 12 2.95 2.73 -10.81
C GLU A 12 4.34 2.40 -11.35
N HIS A 13 4.79 3.18 -12.34
CA HIS A 13 6.11 3.05 -12.96
C HIS A 13 7.29 3.32 -11.99
N CYS A 14 7.05 3.96 -10.84
CA CYS A 14 8.07 4.21 -9.82
C CYS A 14 8.27 3.00 -8.90
N LEU A 15 7.35 2.04 -8.89
CA LEU A 15 7.37 0.90 -7.99
C LEU A 15 8.10 -0.29 -8.62
N PRO A 16 8.79 -1.11 -7.80
CA PRO A 16 9.39 -2.33 -8.30
C PRO A 16 8.30 -3.33 -8.72
N ALA A 17 8.65 -4.18 -9.69
CA ALA A 17 7.82 -5.32 -10.04
C ALA A 17 7.74 -6.31 -8.87
N GLN A 18 6.53 -6.79 -8.58
CA GLN A 18 6.33 -7.82 -7.56
C GLN A 18 7.01 -9.12 -7.96
N ARG A 19 7.66 -9.79 -7.00
CA ARG A 19 8.43 -11.02 -7.25
C ARG A 19 7.89 -12.17 -6.40
N GLY A 20 7.70 -13.34 -7.04
CA GLY A 20 7.24 -14.55 -6.37
C GLY A 20 5.73 -14.60 -6.17
N ASN A 21 5.27 -15.40 -5.21
CA ASN A 21 3.85 -15.61 -4.93
C ASN A 21 3.32 -14.50 -4.01
N VAL A 22 3.03 -13.34 -4.60
CA VAL A 22 2.51 -12.17 -3.88
C VAL A 22 0.98 -12.20 -3.89
N SER A 23 0.36 -12.17 -2.71
CA SER A 23 -1.10 -12.15 -2.53
C SER A 23 -1.70 -10.73 -2.38
N MET A 24 -0.85 -9.71 -2.27
CA MET A 24 -1.25 -8.32 -2.04
C MET A 24 -0.80 -7.41 -3.17
N THR A 25 -1.69 -6.51 -3.60
CA THR A 25 -1.39 -5.57 -4.70
C THR A 25 -0.48 -4.42 -4.26
N ASN A 26 0.28 -3.85 -5.20
CA ASN A 26 1.09 -2.66 -4.94
C ASN A 26 0.24 -1.47 -4.45
N LEU A 27 -0.97 -1.31 -4.96
CA LEU A 27 -1.93 -0.29 -4.48
C LEU A 27 -2.24 -0.45 -2.98
N GLN A 28 -2.49 -1.68 -2.52
CA GLN A 28 -2.73 -1.95 -1.10
C GLN A 28 -1.52 -1.61 -0.23
N VAL A 29 -0.31 -1.94 -0.70
CA VAL A 29 0.94 -1.59 0.00
C VAL A 29 1.10 -0.08 0.11
N VAL A 30 0.87 0.67 -0.98
CA VAL A 30 0.95 2.13 -0.96
C VAL A 30 -0.07 2.73 0.00
N ASN A 31 -1.32 2.27 -0.02
CA ASN A 31 -2.34 2.75 0.92
C ASN A 31 -1.99 2.43 2.37
N ALA A 32 -1.36 1.28 2.64
CA ALA A 32 -0.85 0.95 3.96
C ALA A 32 0.27 1.89 4.43
N ILE A 33 1.22 2.23 3.54
CA ILE A 33 2.29 3.21 3.82
C ILE A 33 1.68 4.58 4.15
N LEU A 34 0.72 5.04 3.34
CA LEU A 34 0.05 6.31 3.55
C LEU A 34 -0.70 6.35 4.89
N TYR A 35 -1.37 5.27 5.27
CA TYR A 35 -2.03 5.16 6.56
C TYR A 35 -1.05 5.30 7.73
N VAL A 36 0.09 4.59 7.66
CA VAL A 36 1.17 4.68 8.67
C VAL A 36 1.73 6.10 8.75
N ALA A 37 1.98 6.74 7.61
CA ALA A 37 2.53 8.09 7.55
C ALA A 37 1.56 9.14 8.14
N GLU A 38 0.27 9.01 7.88
CA GLU A 38 -0.76 9.94 8.37
C GLU A 38 -1.03 9.78 9.87
N HIS A 39 -1.08 8.54 10.37
CA HIS A 39 -1.45 8.26 11.76
C HIS A 39 -0.24 8.12 12.70
N GLY A 40 0.98 8.03 12.15
CA GLY A 40 2.21 7.81 12.92
C GLY A 40 2.25 6.45 13.63
N CYS A 41 1.48 5.46 13.18
CA CYS A 41 1.37 4.17 13.86
C CYS A 41 2.44 3.17 13.41
N LYS A 42 2.72 2.16 14.24
CA LYS A 42 3.62 1.06 13.85
C LYS A 42 2.92 0.16 12.83
N TRP A 43 3.68 -0.50 11.95
CA TRP A 43 3.17 -1.51 11.02
C TRP A 43 2.31 -2.61 11.66
N ARG A 44 2.61 -3.00 12.91
CA ARG A 44 1.80 -3.98 13.65
C ARG A 44 0.41 -3.47 14.06
N GLY A 45 0.19 -2.16 14.04
CA GLY A 45 -1.10 -1.51 14.31
C GLY A 45 -1.89 -1.20 13.04
N LEU A 46 -1.44 -1.70 11.89
CA LEU A 46 -2.12 -1.49 10.62
C LEU A 46 -3.47 -2.22 10.62
N PRO A 47 -4.56 -1.59 10.11
CA PRO A 47 -5.86 -2.25 9.99
C PRO A 47 -5.79 -3.54 9.15
N LYS A 48 -6.54 -4.57 9.57
CA LYS A 48 -6.60 -5.88 8.90
C LYS A 48 -6.97 -5.84 7.41
N ARG A 49 -7.62 -4.76 6.96
CA ARG A 49 -7.96 -4.56 5.53
C ARG A 49 -6.74 -4.39 4.62
N PHE A 50 -5.60 -4.02 5.19
CA PHE A 50 -4.34 -3.89 4.46
C PHE A 50 -3.45 -5.15 4.56
N GLY A 51 -3.91 -6.21 5.22
CA GLY A 51 -3.15 -7.43 5.43
C GLY A 51 -3.45 -8.07 6.79
N ASN A 52 -3.09 -9.34 6.94
CA ASN A 52 -3.21 -10.12 8.19
C ASN A 52 -1.84 -10.59 8.66
#